data_AF-A0AAU9V113-F1
#
_entry.id   AF-A0AAU9V113-F1
#
_cell.length_a   1.000
_cell.length_b   1.000
_cell.length_c   1.000
_cell.angle_alpha   90.00
_cell.angle_beta   90.00
_cell.angle_gamma   90.00
#
_symmetry.space_group_name_H-M   'P 1'
#
loop_
_entity.id
_entity.type
_entity.pdbx_description
1 polymer ?
#
loop_
_entity_poly.entity_id
_entity_poly.type
_entity_poly.pdbx_seq_one_letter_code
_entity_poly.pdbx_strand_id
1 'polypeptide(L)'
;MKEMETNITKNITKTINDNFKTIELKYDQLNKQLQTQENILDRIERHNRRKNLVFFGIEEGEKTYQELESKILYVISNMNIHCERNEIESVKRLGRKSEKPRPITVTFTTMGKKITLLQNKKNMKNSAIYFKEDYPLKVLEKRKQLQTEILKYKAEEKHLIKSRSCKRAYRELRTYASWISSLTENSTSTTSRDNILKIATKFYENLYDQKSTCDHVGPQSFYTQKESTTIVWHEREIAQEIKKLKPEKSPGPDGIPNEAIKLGTTILTPVITMLFNKITEEQRVPEQWTKSNIILLYKKGTYQSLRQSGFYGTIPTRSCDEIYFLSIYQVTNPYPKDWGVIR
;
A
#
# COMPACT_ATOMS: atom_id res chain seq x y z
N MET A 1 -66.07 8.92 4.13
CA MET A 1 -65.06 7.88 3.80
C MET A 1 -63.69 8.50 3.55
N LYS A 2 -63.51 9.37 2.55
CA LYS A 2 -62.21 10.04 2.25
C LYS A 2 -61.58 10.81 3.42
N GLU A 3 -62.40 11.47 4.24
CA GLU A 3 -61.92 12.22 5.41
C GLU A 3 -61.43 11.33 6.56
N MET A 4 -61.97 10.12 6.65
CA MET A 4 -61.53 9.13 7.64
C MET A 4 -60.19 8.52 7.22
N GLU A 5 -60.00 8.23 5.93
CA GLU A 5 -58.74 7.75 5.36
C GLU A 5 -57.61 8.78 5.51
N THR A 6 -57.88 10.06 5.25
CA THR A 6 -56.87 11.12 5.41
C THR A 6 -56.47 11.33 6.87
N ASN A 7 -57.41 11.20 7.81
CA ASN A 7 -57.12 11.28 9.24
C ASN A 7 -56.31 10.07 9.74
N ILE A 8 -56.62 8.85 9.27
CA ILE A 8 -55.83 7.66 9.57
C ILE A 8 -54.40 7.83 9.04
N THR A 9 -54.26 8.29 7.80
CA THR A 9 -52.95 8.50 7.16
C THR A 9 -52.14 9.55 7.91
N LYS A 10 -52.73 10.70 8.27
CA LYS A 10 -52.07 11.74 9.09
C LYS A 10 -51.62 11.23 10.45
N ASN A 11 -52.44 10.42 11.12
CA ASN A 11 -52.07 9.83 12.42
C ASN A 11 -50.89 8.88 12.28
N ILE A 12 -50.91 8.00 11.27
CA ILE A 12 -49.80 7.09 10.98
C ILE A 12 -48.51 7.88 10.68
N THR A 13 -48.57 8.89 9.81
CA THR A 13 -47.41 9.73 9.48
C THR A 13 -46.88 10.47 10.70
N LYS A 14 -47.76 10.96 11.58
CA LYS A 14 -47.36 11.60 12.84
C LYS A 14 -46.63 10.61 13.76
N THR A 15 -47.19 9.41 13.97
CA THR A 15 -46.55 8.36 14.78
C THR A 15 -45.19 7.94 14.21
N ILE A 16 -45.08 7.79 12.88
CA ILE A 16 -43.82 7.47 12.22
C ILE A 16 -42.79 8.57 12.45
N ASN A 17 -43.16 9.84 12.27
CA ASN A 17 -42.25 10.97 12.49
C ASN A 17 -41.79 11.08 13.95
N ASP A 18 -42.69 10.84 14.92
CA ASP A 18 -42.33 10.84 16.34
C ASP A 18 -41.39 9.68 16.69
N ASN A 19 -41.57 8.51 16.06
CA ASN A 19 -40.64 7.39 16.16
C ASN A 19 -39.27 7.73 15.55
N PHE A 20 -39.22 8.37 14.38
CA PHE A 20 -37.96 8.81 13.76
C PHE A 20 -37.20 9.78 14.67
N LYS A 21 -37.87 10.79 15.24
CA LYS A 21 -37.25 11.71 16.21
C LYS A 21 -36.70 10.96 17.42
N THR A 22 -37.44 9.98 17.93
CA THR A 22 -36.99 9.16 19.06
C THR A 22 -35.75 8.34 18.70
N ILE A 23 -35.67 7.81 17.48
CA ILE A 23 -34.51 7.07 16.97
C ILE A 23 -33.30 7.99 16.83
N GLU A 24 -33.47 9.19 16.25
CA GLU A 24 -32.40 10.19 16.12
C GLU A 24 -31.83 10.57 17.49
N LEU A 25 -32.70 10.85 18.48
CA LEU A 25 -32.27 11.16 19.85
C LEU A 25 -31.47 10.00 20.48
N LYS A 26 -31.92 8.76 20.29
CA LYS A 26 -31.21 7.57 20.77
C LYS A 26 -29.87 7.39 20.06
N TYR A 27 -29.80 7.64 18.75
CA TYR A 27 -28.57 7.57 17.96
C TYR A 27 -27.53 8.60 18.44
N ASP A 28 -27.96 9.84 18.68
CA ASP A 28 -27.09 10.89 19.22
C ASP A 28 -26.60 10.55 20.63
N GLN A 29 -27.48 10.02 21.48
CA GLN A 29 -27.11 9.56 22.82
C GLN A 29 -26.09 8.41 22.76
N LEU A 30 -26.29 7.45 21.86
CA LEU A 30 -25.37 6.34 21.65
C LEU A 30 -24.00 6.82 21.16
N ASN A 31 -23.96 7.73 20.19
CA ASN A 31 -22.71 8.31 19.69
C ASN A 31 -21.95 9.05 20.80
N LYS A 32 -22.64 9.80 21.66
CA LYS A 32 -22.03 10.46 22.83
C LYS A 32 -21.46 9.45 23.81
N GLN A 33 -22.17 8.35 24.07
CA GLN A 33 -21.69 7.27 24.92
C GLN A 33 -20.45 6.59 24.32
N LEU A 34 -20.47 6.28 23.02
CA LEU A 34 -19.35 5.66 22.31
C LEU A 34 -18.11 6.56 22.37
N GLN A 35 -18.26 7.86 22.10
CA GLN A 35 -17.16 8.83 22.21
C GLN A 35 -16.60 8.89 23.65
N THR A 36 -17.47 8.82 24.65
CA THR A 36 -17.06 8.80 26.06
C THR A 36 -16.27 7.54 26.39
N GLN A 37 -16.72 6.38 25.92
CA GLN A 37 -16.04 5.10 26.09
C GLN A 37 -14.67 5.10 25.42
N GLU A 38 -14.57 5.58 24.18
CA GLU A 38 -13.28 5.72 23.48
C GLU A 38 -12.29 6.59 24.25
N ASN A 39 -12.76 7.71 24.81
CA ASN A 39 -11.91 8.59 25.61
C ASN A 39 -11.41 7.93 26.89
N ILE A 40 -12.26 7.12 27.54
CA ILE A 40 -11.89 6.36 28.73
C ILE A 40 -10.86 5.27 28.37
N LEU A 41 -11.10 4.52 27.30
CA LEU A 41 -10.16 3.50 26.81
C LEU A 41 -8.79 4.10 26.50
N ASP A 42 -8.74 5.26 25.83
CA ASP A 42 -7.50 5.96 25.52
C ASP A 42 -6.79 6.47 26.80
N ARG A 43 -7.52 6.85 27.85
CA ARG A 43 -6.93 7.20 29.15
C ARG A 43 -6.33 5.98 29.85
N ILE A 44 -7.05 4.85 29.85
CA ILE A 44 -6.59 3.60 30.47
C ILE A 44 -5.35 3.07 29.72
N GLU A 45 -5.39 3.04 28.38
CA GLU A 45 -4.27 2.55 27.58
C GLU A 45 -3.01 3.41 27.81
N ARG A 46 -3.15 4.74 27.82
CA ARG A 46 -2.05 5.64 28.18
C ARG A 46 -1.53 5.39 29.59
N HIS A 47 -2.41 5.16 30.56
CA HIS A 47 -2.01 4.86 31.93
C HIS A 47 -1.21 3.56 32.01
N ASN A 48 -1.63 2.51 31.31
CA ASN A 48 -0.95 1.21 31.30
C ASN A 48 0.40 1.27 30.58
N ARG A 49 0.54 2.10 29.54
CA ARG A 49 1.80 2.27 28.80
C ARG A 49 2.73 3.34 29.38
N ARG A 50 2.28 4.13 30.37
CA ARG A 50 3.04 5.31 30.84
C ARG A 50 4.44 4.96 31.33
N LYS A 51 4.60 3.81 31.99
CA LYS A 51 5.87 3.31 32.54
C LYS A 51 6.67 2.46 31.55
N ASN A 52 6.22 2.34 30.31
CA ASN A 52 6.82 1.44 29.33
C ASN A 52 7.83 2.17 28.45
N LEU A 53 8.91 1.46 28.11
CA LEU A 53 9.84 1.78 27.02
C LEU A 53 9.96 0.59 26.08
N VAL A 54 10.13 0.87 24.80
CA VAL A 54 10.35 -0.12 23.75
C VAL A 54 11.78 -0.02 23.23
N PHE A 55 12.55 -1.08 23.43
CA PHE A 55 13.92 -1.24 22.97
C PHE A 55 13.97 -1.95 21.62
N PHE A 56 14.88 -1.51 20.75
CA PHE A 56 15.07 -1.98 19.39
C PHE A 56 16.54 -2.36 19.18
N GLY A 57 16.80 -3.33 18.31
CA GLY A 57 18.16 -3.74 17.92
C GLY A 57 18.86 -4.70 18.88
N ILE A 58 18.13 -5.32 19.81
CA ILE A 58 18.68 -6.33 20.73
C ILE A 58 18.52 -7.71 20.12
N GLU A 59 19.62 -8.44 19.92
CA GLU A 59 19.63 -9.76 19.29
C GLU A 59 18.78 -10.79 20.04
N GLU A 60 18.13 -11.69 19.29
CA GLU A 60 17.36 -12.81 19.84
C GLU A 60 18.30 -13.95 20.22
N GLY A 61 18.04 -14.60 21.35
CA GLY A 61 18.84 -15.72 21.84
C GLY A 61 18.49 -16.15 23.26
N GLU A 62 17.63 -15.38 23.93
CA GLU A 62 17.03 -15.71 25.20
C GLU A 62 16.05 -16.90 25.07
N LYS A 63 16.13 -17.83 26.01
CA LYS A 63 15.19 -18.95 26.17
C LYS A 63 14.25 -18.71 27.36
N THR A 64 14.71 -17.94 28.34
CA THR A 64 14.01 -17.69 29.60
C THR A 64 13.71 -16.20 29.79
N TYR A 65 12.75 -15.93 30.67
CA TYR A 65 12.42 -14.55 31.06
C TYR A 65 13.62 -13.85 31.72
N GLN A 66 14.35 -14.56 32.58
CA GLN A 66 15.50 -14.05 33.32
C GLN A 66 16.68 -13.68 32.40
N GLU A 67 16.89 -14.42 31.32
CA GLU A 67 17.88 -14.07 30.30
C GLU A 67 17.50 -12.78 29.57
N LEU A 68 16.22 -12.63 29.22
CA LEU A 68 15.72 -11.40 28.57
C LEU A 68 15.86 -10.19 29.48
N GLU A 69 15.53 -10.35 30.76
CA GLU A 69 15.69 -9.33 31.80
C GLU A 69 17.17 -8.95 31.96
N SER A 70 18.06 -9.94 32.03
CA SER A 70 19.51 -9.72 32.16
C SER A 70 20.09 -8.96 30.96
N LYS A 71 19.61 -9.24 29.74
CA LYS A 71 19.97 -8.47 28.54
C LYS A 71 19.58 -6.99 28.66
N ILE A 72 18.39 -6.70 29.19
CA ILE A 72 17.94 -5.31 29.39
C ILE A 72 18.77 -4.62 30.45
N LEU A 73 19.08 -5.28 31.56
CA LEU A 73 19.94 -4.73 32.60
C LEU A 73 21.34 -4.40 32.07
N TYR A 74 21.92 -5.29 31.26
CA TYR A 74 23.20 -5.05 30.59
C TYR A 74 23.16 -3.83 29.65
N VAL A 75 22.07 -3.67 28.89
CA VAL A 75 21.89 -2.48 28.02
C VAL A 75 21.80 -1.20 28.85
N ILE A 76 21.11 -1.23 29.99
CA ILE A 76 20.96 -0.08 30.87
C ILE A 76 22.28 0.25 31.59
N SER A 77 23.04 -0.74 32.04
CA SER A 77 24.35 -0.52 32.66
C SER A 77 25.34 0.12 31.69
N ASN A 78 25.28 -0.22 30.40
CA ASN A 78 26.08 0.42 29.35
C ASN A 78 25.76 1.92 29.16
N MET A 79 24.61 2.39 29.64
CA MET A 79 24.27 3.81 29.68
C MET A 79 24.83 4.55 30.90
N ASN A 80 25.58 3.85 31.76
CA ASN A 80 26.04 4.31 33.07
C ASN A 80 24.88 4.63 34.03
N ILE A 81 23.82 3.81 34.00
CA ILE A 81 22.65 3.95 34.86
C ILE A 81 22.50 2.68 35.67
N HIS A 82 22.45 2.81 36.99
CA HIS A 82 22.15 1.69 37.88
C HIS A 82 20.68 1.29 37.71
N CYS A 83 20.42 0.00 37.51
CA CYS A 83 19.09 -0.55 37.39
C CYS A 83 19.08 -1.94 38.02
N GLU A 84 18.21 -2.15 39.00
CA GLU A 84 18.02 -3.43 39.67
C GLU A 84 16.82 -4.18 39.09
N ARG A 85 16.74 -5.50 39.35
CA ARG A 85 15.65 -6.36 38.85
C ARG A 85 14.28 -5.93 39.37
N ASN A 86 14.19 -5.55 40.65
CA ASN A 86 12.96 -5.04 41.28
C ASN A 86 12.43 -3.73 40.67
N GLU A 87 13.25 -3.00 39.90
CA GLU A 87 12.86 -1.79 39.20
C GLU A 87 12.20 -2.08 37.84
N ILE A 88 12.25 -3.34 37.40
CA ILE A 88 11.60 -3.84 36.20
C ILE A 88 10.36 -4.64 36.62
N GLU A 89 9.19 -4.17 36.20
CA GLU A 89 7.91 -4.83 36.47
C GLU A 89 7.66 -5.98 35.48
N SER A 90 7.96 -5.78 34.20
CA SER A 90 7.84 -6.84 33.19
C SER A 90 8.67 -6.57 31.94
N VAL A 91 9.14 -7.64 31.30
CA VAL A 91 9.85 -7.61 30.01
C VAL A 91 9.22 -8.57 29.01
N LYS A 92 8.97 -8.12 27.77
CA LYS A 92 8.40 -8.97 26.71
C LYS A 92 8.86 -8.57 25.31
N ARG A 93 9.08 -9.56 24.44
CA ARG A 93 9.25 -9.34 22.99
C ARG A 93 7.90 -9.02 22.35
N LEU A 94 7.88 -8.08 21.41
CA LEU A 94 6.70 -7.70 20.65
C LEU A 94 6.65 -8.41 19.29
N GLY A 95 5.50 -9.02 18.97
CA GLY A 95 5.21 -9.55 17.63
C GLY A 95 5.73 -10.96 17.34
N ARG A 96 5.55 -11.40 16.09
CA ARG A 96 5.98 -12.71 15.56
C ARG A 96 7.44 -12.67 15.11
N LYS A 97 8.15 -13.81 15.22
CA LYS A 97 9.57 -13.92 14.88
C LYS A 97 9.80 -13.59 13.40
N SER A 98 10.86 -12.85 13.10
CA SER A 98 11.23 -12.43 11.74
C SER A 98 12.74 -12.45 11.55
N GLU A 99 13.24 -12.15 10.34
CA GLU A 99 14.67 -11.97 10.07
C GLU A 99 15.30 -10.86 10.94
N LYS A 100 14.51 -9.83 11.29
CA LYS A 100 14.96 -8.74 12.17
C LYS A 100 14.60 -9.05 13.62
N PRO A 101 15.47 -8.66 14.58
CA PRO A 101 15.19 -8.87 16.00
C PRO A 101 13.94 -8.10 16.43
N ARG A 102 13.03 -8.79 17.11
CA ARG A 102 11.78 -8.18 17.60
C ARG A 102 12.05 -7.12 18.66
N PRO A 103 11.27 -6.02 18.72
CA PRO A 103 11.39 -5.05 19.78
C PRO A 103 11.06 -5.66 21.16
N ILE A 104 11.65 -5.13 22.23
CA ILE A 104 11.38 -5.53 23.61
C ILE A 104 10.63 -4.39 24.31
N THR A 105 9.45 -4.67 24.87
CA THR A 105 8.79 -3.75 25.81
C THR A 105 9.27 -4.05 27.22
N VAL A 106 9.68 -3.00 27.92
CA VAL A 106 10.08 -3.03 29.33
C VAL A 106 9.14 -2.10 30.09
N THR A 107 8.44 -2.66 31.07
CA THR A 107 7.63 -1.92 32.04
C THR A 107 8.48 -1.71 33.28
N PHE A 108 8.66 -0.46 33.69
CA PHE A 108 9.37 -0.14 34.93
C PHE A 108 8.39 -0.03 36.10
N THR A 109 8.86 -0.34 37.31
CA THR A 109 8.08 -0.20 38.54
C THR A 109 7.68 1.26 38.77
N THR A 110 8.60 2.20 38.51
CA THR A 110 8.41 3.64 38.73
C THR A 110 8.54 4.47 37.44
N MET A 111 7.78 5.56 37.36
CA MET A 111 7.96 6.57 36.29
C MET A 111 9.33 7.26 36.37
N GLY A 112 9.88 7.42 37.57
CA GLY A 112 11.18 8.03 37.79
C GLY A 112 12.28 7.34 37.00
N LYS A 113 12.36 6.00 37.07
CA LYS A 113 13.35 5.23 36.31
C LYS A 113 13.24 5.45 34.81
N LYS A 114 12.00 5.44 34.27
CA LYS A 114 11.75 5.74 32.86
C LYS A 114 12.26 7.14 32.48
N ILE A 115 12.02 8.15 33.32
CA ILE A 115 12.48 9.53 33.07
C ILE A 115 14.01 9.60 33.06
N THR A 116 14.69 8.97 34.03
CA THR A 116 16.15 8.91 34.10
C THR A 116 16.76 8.27 32.85
N LEU A 117 16.15 7.19 32.34
CA LEU A 117 16.56 6.56 31.08
C LEU A 117 16.39 7.52 29.89
N LEU A 118 15.25 8.18 29.78
CA LEU A 118 14.97 9.12 28.69
C LEU A 118 15.92 10.33 28.68
N GLN A 119 16.28 10.86 29.85
CA GLN A 119 17.25 11.96 29.98
C GLN A 119 18.65 11.57 29.48
N ASN A 120 19.05 10.33 29.73
CA ASN A 120 20.35 9.78 29.33
C ASN A 120 20.36 9.12 27.95
N LYS A 121 19.25 9.21 27.19
CA LYS A 121 19.11 8.63 25.85
C LYS A 121 20.23 9.03 24.87
N LYS A 122 20.84 10.21 25.07
CA LYS A 122 21.96 10.69 24.25
C LYS A 122 23.20 9.79 24.30
N ASN A 123 23.39 9.04 25.37
CA ASN A 123 24.53 8.13 25.55
C ASN A 123 24.44 6.90 24.62
N MET A 124 23.25 6.63 24.05
CA MET A 124 22.97 5.50 23.13
C MET A 124 22.97 5.89 21.65
N LYS A 125 23.41 7.10 21.29
CA LYS A 125 23.32 7.57 19.88
C LYS A 125 24.22 6.81 18.91
N ASN A 126 25.31 6.22 19.40
CA ASN A 126 26.29 5.50 18.58
C ASN A 126 26.16 3.98 18.67
N SER A 127 25.20 3.47 19.46
CA SER A 127 24.93 2.03 19.54
C SER A 127 23.87 1.62 18.52
N ALA A 128 23.97 0.39 18.01
CA ALA A 128 22.92 -0.22 17.19
C ALA A 128 21.58 -0.36 17.95
N ILE A 129 21.65 -0.36 19.28
CA ILE A 129 20.50 -0.45 20.19
C ILE A 129 19.96 0.95 20.48
N TYR A 130 18.64 1.12 20.42
CA TYR A 130 17.97 2.36 20.80
C TYR A 130 16.59 2.05 21.41
N PHE A 131 16.00 3.03 22.10
CA PHE A 131 14.66 2.87 22.65
C PHE A 131 13.78 4.10 22.43
N LYS A 132 12.47 3.85 22.44
CA LYS A 132 11.42 4.85 22.35
C LYS A 132 10.39 4.60 23.44
N GLU A 133 9.55 5.58 23.68
CA GLU A 133 8.41 5.40 24.55
C GLU A 133 7.34 4.55 23.87
N ASP A 134 6.63 3.76 24.66
CA ASP A 134 5.48 2.98 24.23
C ASP A 134 4.23 3.88 24.23
N TYR A 135 3.79 4.30 23.04
CA TYR A 135 2.61 5.13 22.88
C TYR A 135 1.49 4.35 22.19
N PRO A 136 0.21 4.63 22.50
CA PRO A 136 -0.92 4.07 21.75
C PRO A 136 -0.82 4.38 20.24
N LEU A 137 -1.42 3.51 19.42
CA LEU A 137 -1.38 3.63 17.96
C LEU A 137 -1.89 4.99 17.46
N LYS A 138 -3.02 5.47 18.00
CA LYS A 138 -3.59 6.79 17.69
C LYS A 138 -2.59 7.93 17.89
N VAL A 139 -1.77 7.85 18.94
CA VAL A 139 -0.72 8.84 19.23
C VAL A 139 0.47 8.70 18.28
N LEU A 140 0.86 7.47 17.94
CA LEU A 140 1.94 7.21 16.98
C LEU A 140 1.57 7.71 15.57
N GLU A 141 0.34 7.48 15.14
CA GLU A 141 -0.20 7.98 13.86
C GLU A 141 -0.21 9.50 13.82
N LYS A 142 -0.74 10.15 14.87
CA LYS A 142 -0.75 11.62 14.95
C LYS A 142 0.67 12.19 14.96
N ARG A 143 1.60 11.55 15.68
CA ARG A 143 3.02 11.93 15.66
C ARG A 143 3.64 11.78 14.29
N LYS A 144 3.34 10.71 13.55
CA LYS A 144 3.84 10.49 12.18
C LYS A 144 3.37 11.62 11.25
N GLN A 145 2.10 12.02 11.35
CA GLN A 145 1.54 13.15 10.59
C GLN A 145 2.27 14.45 10.94
N LEU A 146 2.37 14.78 12.23
CA LEU A 146 3.01 16.02 12.70
C LEU A 146 4.52 16.04 12.44
N GLN A 147 5.19 14.88 12.43
CA GLN A 147 6.62 14.81 12.14
C GLN A 147 6.95 15.32 10.74
N THR A 148 6.08 15.03 9.76
CA THR A 148 6.22 15.58 8.41
C THR A 148 6.12 17.11 8.42
N GLU A 149 5.17 17.67 9.15
CA GLU A 149 5.01 19.13 9.28
C GLU A 149 6.21 19.77 9.99
N ILE A 150 6.65 19.20 11.12
CA ILE A 150 7.81 19.70 11.86
C ILE A 150 9.07 19.70 10.99
N LEU A 151 9.28 18.65 10.18
CA LEU A 151 10.42 18.60 9.26
C LEU A 151 10.33 19.69 8.18
N LYS A 152 9.12 19.97 7.66
CA LYS A 152 8.89 21.08 6.73
C LYS A 152 9.27 22.41 7.38
N TYR A 153 8.70 22.73 8.53
CA TYR A 153 9.00 23.97 9.25
C TYR A 153 10.49 24.12 9.58
N LYS A 154 11.15 23.05 10.04
CA LYS A 154 12.60 23.09 10.34
C LYS A 154 13.45 23.34 9.10
N ALA A 155 13.10 22.75 7.96
CA ALA A 155 13.82 22.99 6.71
C ALA A 155 13.59 24.43 6.20
N GLU A 156 12.36 24.92 6.30
CA GLU A 156 12.00 26.30 5.97
C GLU A 156 12.78 27.29 6.84
N GLU A 157 12.75 27.12 8.16
CA GLU A 157 13.48 27.96 9.13
C GLU A 157 14.99 27.95 8.84
N LYS A 158 15.58 26.76 8.70
CA LYS A 158 17.01 26.57 8.35
C LYS A 158 17.40 27.35 7.09
N HIS A 159 16.60 27.26 6.03
CA HIS A 159 16.92 27.92 4.76
C HIS A 159 16.56 29.41 4.74
N LEU A 160 15.56 29.82 5.53
CA LEU A 160 15.22 31.22 5.72
C LEU A 160 16.37 31.95 6.42
N ILE A 161 16.90 31.37 7.50
CA ILE A 161 18.04 31.92 8.26
C ILE A 161 19.32 31.89 7.42
N LYS A 162 19.67 30.74 6.82
CA LYS A 162 20.96 30.57 6.14
C LYS A 162 21.02 31.18 4.74
N SER A 163 19.91 31.15 4.00
CA SER A 163 19.90 31.48 2.56
C SER A 163 18.81 32.45 2.12
N ARG A 164 17.92 32.85 3.04
CA ARG A 164 16.73 33.68 2.77
C ARG A 164 15.89 33.18 1.59
N SER A 165 15.90 31.86 1.35
CA SER A 165 15.30 31.27 0.15
C SER A 165 14.35 30.13 0.50
N CYS A 166 13.05 30.41 0.47
CA CYS A 166 12.03 29.38 0.63
C CYS A 166 12.11 28.31 -0.47
N LYS A 167 12.54 28.68 -1.70
CA LYS A 167 12.73 27.73 -2.81
C LYS A 167 13.74 26.63 -2.48
N ARG A 168 14.76 26.90 -1.65
CA ARG A 168 15.73 25.87 -1.22
C ARG A 168 15.14 24.91 -0.20
N ALA A 169 14.30 25.40 0.71
CA ALA A 169 13.53 24.54 1.61
C ALA A 169 12.59 23.60 0.85
N TYR A 170 11.82 24.13 -0.10
CA TYR A 170 10.93 23.33 -0.94
C TYR A 170 11.68 22.25 -1.76
N ARG A 171 12.91 22.53 -2.21
CA ARG A 171 13.75 21.54 -2.90
C ARG A 171 14.27 20.45 -1.96
N GLU A 172 14.67 20.79 -0.73
CA GLU A 172 15.13 19.82 0.28
C GLU A 172 13.98 18.91 0.76
N LEU A 173 12.78 19.46 0.89
CA LEU A 173 11.57 18.74 1.33
C LEU A 173 10.93 17.88 0.24
N ARG A 174 11.47 17.89 -0.98
CA ARG A 174 10.92 17.17 -2.12
C ARG A 174 11.20 15.67 -1.97
N THR A 175 10.16 14.91 -1.64
CA THR A 175 10.24 13.46 -1.43
C THR A 175 10.16 12.64 -2.73
N TYR A 176 9.81 13.28 -3.85
CA TYR A 176 9.72 12.64 -5.16
C TYR A 176 10.34 13.53 -6.26
N ALA A 177 11.21 12.94 -7.08
CA ALA A 177 11.55 13.56 -8.36
C ALA A 177 10.29 13.49 -9.23
N SER A 178 9.72 14.64 -9.60
CA SER A 178 8.44 14.62 -10.35
C SER A 178 8.63 14.04 -11.74
N TRP A 179 9.79 14.25 -12.38
CA TRP A 179 10.06 13.85 -13.76
C TRP A 179 11.53 13.55 -14.00
N ILE A 180 11.80 12.89 -15.13
CA ILE A 180 13.16 12.65 -15.59
C ILE A 180 13.84 13.99 -15.93
N SER A 181 14.93 14.33 -15.22
CA SER A 181 15.61 15.63 -15.33
C SER A 181 16.57 15.73 -16.51
N SER A 182 17.09 14.60 -16.98
CA SER A 182 18.00 14.52 -18.11
C SER A 182 18.03 13.12 -18.68
N LEU A 183 18.18 12.98 -19.99
CA LEU A 183 18.34 11.72 -20.68
C LEU A 183 19.54 11.78 -21.63
N THR A 184 20.40 10.77 -21.60
CA THR A 184 21.53 10.60 -22.51
C THR A 184 21.21 9.52 -23.52
N GLU A 185 21.28 9.89 -24.80
CA GLU A 185 21.24 8.97 -25.92
C GLU A 185 22.54 9.14 -26.72
N ASN A 186 23.27 8.05 -26.97
CA ASN A 186 24.51 8.04 -27.76
C ASN A 186 25.49 9.18 -27.41
N SER A 187 25.83 9.29 -26.12
CA SER A 187 26.75 10.30 -25.56
C SER A 187 26.27 11.76 -25.54
N THR A 188 25.03 12.03 -25.97
CA THR A 188 24.46 13.39 -25.97
C THR A 188 23.40 13.51 -24.87
N SER A 189 23.61 14.39 -23.88
CA SER A 189 22.66 14.60 -22.77
C SER A 189 21.66 15.71 -23.11
N THR A 190 20.38 15.42 -22.98
CA THR A 190 19.29 16.40 -23.10
C THR A 190 18.60 16.62 -21.76
N THR A 191 18.28 17.87 -21.45
CA THR A 191 17.45 18.28 -20.29
C THR A 191 16.09 18.83 -20.71
N SER A 192 15.88 19.11 -22.01
CA SER A 192 14.62 19.62 -22.54
C SER A 192 13.52 18.56 -22.52
N ARG A 193 12.34 18.94 -22.03
CA ARG A 193 11.20 18.03 -21.86
C ARG A 193 10.71 17.45 -23.19
N ASP A 194 10.57 18.28 -24.21
CA ASP A 194 10.07 17.84 -25.52
C ASP A 194 11.03 16.85 -26.18
N ASN A 195 12.33 17.09 -26.02
CA ASN A 195 13.35 16.19 -26.54
C ASN A 195 13.40 14.87 -25.76
N ILE A 196 13.25 14.89 -24.43
CA ILE A 196 13.14 13.68 -23.61
C ILE A 196 11.92 12.84 -24.04
N LEU A 197 10.77 13.48 -24.28
CA LEU A 197 9.57 12.80 -24.76
C LEU A 197 9.78 12.20 -26.15
N LYS A 198 10.35 12.96 -27.09
CA LYS A 198 10.67 12.46 -28.44
C LYS A 198 11.60 11.24 -28.42
N ILE A 199 12.66 11.30 -27.61
CA ILE A 199 13.62 10.20 -27.48
C ILE A 199 12.92 8.97 -26.88
N ALA A 200 12.13 9.15 -25.82
CA ALA A 200 11.39 8.06 -25.21
C ALA A 200 10.37 7.44 -26.18
N THR A 201 9.56 8.27 -26.84
CA THR A 201 8.57 7.81 -27.82
C THR A 201 9.23 6.99 -28.92
N LYS A 202 10.28 7.52 -29.55
CA LYS A 202 11.01 6.83 -30.62
C LYS A 202 11.62 5.51 -30.15
N PHE A 203 12.16 5.47 -28.93
CA PHE A 203 12.70 4.24 -28.36
C PHE A 203 11.62 3.16 -28.21
N TYR A 204 10.45 3.50 -27.69
CA TYR A 204 9.36 2.53 -27.47
C TYR A 204 8.61 2.17 -28.75
N GLU A 205 8.45 3.10 -29.69
CA GLU A 205 7.99 2.80 -31.06
C GLU A 205 8.88 1.72 -31.66
N ASN A 206 10.21 1.92 -31.67
CA ASN A 206 11.14 0.91 -32.18
C ASN A 206 11.10 -0.41 -31.39
N LEU A 207 10.91 -0.37 -30.06
CA LEU A 207 10.86 -1.57 -29.22
C LEU A 207 9.64 -2.44 -29.53
N TYR A 208 8.48 -1.81 -29.77
CA TYR A 208 7.22 -2.50 -29.99
C TYR A 208 6.87 -2.70 -31.49
N ASP A 209 7.49 -1.92 -32.40
CA ASP A 209 7.38 -2.09 -33.86
C ASP A 209 8.29 -3.20 -34.39
N GLN A 210 9.25 -3.68 -33.59
CA GLN A 210 9.97 -4.90 -33.91
C GLN A 210 8.96 -6.06 -33.96
N LYS A 211 8.48 -6.35 -35.17
CA LYS A 211 7.88 -7.65 -35.50
C LYS A 211 8.88 -8.68 -34.98
N SER A 212 8.48 -9.40 -33.95
CA SER A 212 9.20 -10.58 -33.50
C SER A 212 9.44 -11.45 -34.74
N THR A 213 10.68 -11.48 -35.23
CA THR A 213 11.19 -12.65 -35.93
C THR A 213 11.17 -13.75 -34.89
N CYS A 214 10.01 -14.40 -34.79
CA CYS A 214 9.86 -15.58 -33.98
C CYS A 214 10.65 -16.70 -34.67
N ASP A 215 11.95 -16.78 -34.39
CA ASP A 215 12.65 -18.06 -34.36
C ASP A 215 12.21 -18.83 -33.10
N HIS A 216 10.90 -18.93 -32.90
CA HIS A 216 10.33 -19.92 -32.02
C HIS A 216 10.35 -21.23 -32.81
N VAL A 217 11.39 -22.03 -32.57
CA VAL A 217 11.23 -23.48 -32.58
C VAL A 217 10.29 -23.80 -31.41
N GLY A 218 9.00 -23.53 -31.60
CA GLY A 218 7.95 -24.16 -30.80
C GLY A 218 7.98 -25.65 -31.11
N PRO A 219 7.63 -26.53 -30.15
CA PRO A 219 7.57 -27.95 -30.44
C PRO A 219 6.65 -28.18 -31.63
N GLN A 220 7.24 -28.71 -32.70
CA GLN A 220 6.57 -29.14 -33.91
C GLN A 220 5.67 -30.31 -33.52
N SER A 221 4.43 -30.05 -33.10
CA SER A 221 3.51 -31.13 -32.77
C SER A 221 2.06 -30.73 -33.09
N PHE A 222 1.61 -31.23 -34.24
CA PHE A 222 0.22 -31.57 -34.57
C PHE A 222 -0.80 -30.43 -34.63
N TYR A 223 -0.80 -29.69 -35.74
CA TYR A 223 -2.05 -29.16 -36.30
C TYR A 223 -2.83 -30.31 -36.95
N THR A 224 -3.31 -31.26 -36.16
CA THR A 224 -4.43 -32.09 -36.59
C THR A 224 -5.66 -31.18 -36.54
N GLN A 225 -6.37 -31.09 -37.66
CA GLN A 225 -7.61 -30.32 -37.82
C GLN A 225 -8.51 -30.48 -36.60
N LYS A 226 -8.51 -29.48 -35.72
CA LYS A 226 -9.47 -29.40 -34.62
C LYS A 226 -10.62 -28.57 -35.16
N GLU A 227 -11.77 -29.23 -35.30
CA GLU A 227 -13.03 -28.63 -35.68
C GLU A 227 -13.20 -27.27 -34.99
N SER A 228 -13.59 -26.28 -35.78
CA SER A 228 -13.80 -24.89 -35.35
C SER A 228 -14.90 -24.84 -34.28
N THR A 229 -14.54 -25.09 -33.03
CA THR A 229 -15.41 -24.80 -31.89
C THR A 229 -15.44 -23.29 -31.75
N THR A 230 -16.56 -22.68 -32.14
CA THR A 230 -16.84 -21.27 -31.85
C THR A 230 -16.64 -21.03 -30.36
N ILE A 231 -15.65 -20.22 -30.00
CA ILE A 231 -15.38 -19.89 -28.59
C ILE A 231 -16.55 -19.06 -28.09
N VAL A 232 -17.27 -19.57 -27.09
CA VAL A 232 -18.36 -18.85 -26.41
C VAL A 232 -17.95 -18.64 -24.97
N TRP A 233 -17.95 -17.39 -24.54
CA TRP A 233 -17.61 -16.98 -23.17
C TRP A 233 -18.83 -17.10 -22.27
N HIS A 234 -18.63 -17.73 -21.11
CA HIS A 234 -19.65 -17.83 -20.08
C HIS A 234 -19.34 -16.97 -18.86
N GLU A 235 -20.38 -16.43 -18.22
CA GLU A 235 -20.27 -15.58 -17.02
C GLU A 235 -19.47 -16.22 -15.89
N ARG A 236 -19.58 -17.54 -15.72
CA ARG A 236 -18.84 -18.28 -14.68
C ARG A 236 -17.34 -18.21 -14.88
N GLU A 237 -16.86 -18.26 -16.12
CA GLU A 237 -15.43 -18.20 -16.45
C GLU A 237 -14.90 -16.78 -16.22
N ILE A 238 -15.65 -15.79 -16.70
CA ILE A 238 -15.32 -14.37 -16.50
C ILE A 238 -15.26 -14.02 -15.01
N ALA A 239 -16.21 -14.50 -14.21
CA ALA A 239 -16.20 -14.30 -12.76
C ALA A 239 -14.99 -14.94 -12.07
N GLN A 240 -14.48 -16.07 -12.57
CA GLN A 240 -13.27 -16.69 -12.05
C GLN A 240 -12.01 -15.88 -12.41
N GLU A 241 -11.94 -15.33 -13.62
CA GLU A 241 -10.82 -14.48 -14.03
C GLU A 241 -10.78 -13.15 -13.29
N ILE A 242 -11.94 -12.51 -13.07
CA ILE A 242 -12.01 -11.28 -12.27
C ILE A 242 -11.43 -11.51 -10.86
N LYS A 243 -11.67 -12.68 -10.25
CA LYS A 243 -11.11 -13.01 -8.93
C LYS A 243 -9.58 -13.10 -8.94
N LYS A 244 -8.97 -13.55 -10.06
CA LYS A 244 -7.53 -13.72 -10.22
C LYS A 244 -6.76 -12.41 -10.41
N LEU A 245 -7.45 -11.32 -10.78
CA LEU A 245 -6.82 -10.00 -10.95
C LEU A 245 -5.98 -9.61 -9.72
N LYS A 246 -4.77 -9.08 -9.91
CA LYS A 246 -3.95 -8.62 -8.78
C LYS A 246 -4.44 -7.24 -8.31
N PRO A 247 -4.69 -7.02 -7.01
CA PRO A 247 -4.96 -5.68 -6.50
C PRO A 247 -3.72 -4.79 -6.62
N GLU A 248 -3.92 -3.49 -6.46
CA GLU A 248 -2.92 -2.41 -6.50
C GLU A 248 -2.17 -2.31 -7.83
N LYS A 249 -2.76 -2.86 -8.89
CA LYS A 249 -2.32 -2.63 -10.26
C LYS A 249 -2.79 -1.26 -10.72
N SER A 250 -1.90 -0.52 -11.37
CA SER A 250 -2.23 0.76 -11.97
C SER A 250 -3.38 0.59 -12.97
N PRO A 251 -4.40 1.48 -12.96
CA PRO A 251 -5.50 1.44 -13.90
C PRO A 251 -5.04 1.80 -15.32
N GLY A 252 -5.88 1.45 -16.29
CA GLY A 252 -5.67 1.82 -17.68
C GLY A 252 -5.92 3.26 -18.02
N PRO A 253 -5.84 3.62 -19.31
CA PRO A 253 -6.35 4.90 -19.81
C PRO A 253 -7.84 5.12 -19.51
N ASP A 254 -8.59 4.06 -19.21
CA ASP A 254 -9.98 4.09 -18.74
C ASP A 254 -10.12 4.57 -17.28
N GLY A 255 -9.05 4.59 -16.50
CA GLY A 255 -9.07 4.95 -15.08
C GLY A 255 -9.75 3.91 -14.18
N ILE A 256 -10.03 2.70 -14.67
CA ILE A 256 -10.74 1.67 -13.91
C ILE A 256 -9.72 0.78 -13.19
N PRO A 257 -9.69 0.78 -11.83
CA PRO A 257 -8.78 -0.08 -11.08
C PRO A 257 -9.34 -1.51 -10.94
N ASN A 258 -8.45 -2.49 -10.77
CA ASN A 258 -8.83 -3.90 -10.59
C ASN A 258 -9.79 -4.11 -9.40
N GLU A 259 -9.64 -3.30 -8.36
CA GLU A 259 -10.49 -3.28 -7.16
C GLU A 259 -11.94 -2.95 -7.51
N ALA A 260 -12.17 -1.98 -8.40
CA ALA A 260 -13.52 -1.61 -8.81
C ALA A 260 -14.21 -2.76 -9.55
N ILE A 261 -13.46 -3.49 -10.40
CA ILE A 261 -13.97 -4.64 -11.15
C ILE A 261 -14.28 -5.81 -10.21
N LYS A 262 -13.42 -6.04 -9.21
CA LYS A 262 -13.66 -7.06 -8.17
C LYS A 262 -14.86 -6.73 -7.28
N LEU A 263 -15.07 -5.46 -6.94
CA LEU A 263 -16.24 -5.04 -6.15
C LEU A 263 -17.52 -5.15 -6.98
N GLY A 264 -17.45 -4.78 -8.26
CA GLY A 264 -18.59 -4.78 -9.18
C GLY A 264 -18.86 -6.10 -9.89
N THR A 265 -18.27 -7.23 -9.46
CA THR A 265 -18.31 -8.50 -10.22
C THR A 265 -19.73 -8.93 -10.57
N THR A 266 -20.68 -8.84 -9.63
CA THR A 266 -22.08 -9.25 -9.86
C THR A 266 -22.78 -8.46 -10.97
N ILE A 267 -22.40 -7.20 -11.16
CA ILE A 267 -23.00 -6.30 -12.15
C ILE A 267 -22.21 -6.32 -13.46
N LEU A 268 -20.88 -6.41 -13.38
CA LEU A 268 -19.99 -6.30 -14.53
C LEU A 268 -19.83 -7.61 -15.31
N THR A 269 -19.96 -8.77 -14.65
CA THR A 269 -19.77 -10.08 -15.29
C THR A 269 -20.67 -10.29 -16.53
N PRO A 270 -21.99 -10.03 -16.50
CA PRO A 270 -22.84 -10.17 -17.69
C PRO A 270 -22.42 -9.24 -18.83
N VAL A 271 -22.07 -7.99 -18.50
CA VAL A 271 -21.67 -6.96 -19.48
C VAL A 271 -20.34 -7.32 -20.15
N ILE A 272 -19.35 -7.77 -19.36
CA ILE A 272 -18.04 -8.20 -19.87
C ILE A 272 -18.19 -9.46 -20.73
N THR A 273 -19.04 -10.40 -20.34
CA THR A 273 -19.31 -11.63 -21.10
C THR A 273 -19.91 -11.32 -22.47
N MET A 274 -20.91 -10.43 -22.50
CA MET A 274 -21.50 -9.95 -23.76
C MET A 274 -20.46 -9.27 -24.65
N LEU A 275 -19.61 -8.41 -24.07
CA LEU A 275 -18.53 -7.75 -24.81
C LEU A 275 -17.55 -8.76 -25.42
N PHE A 276 -17.14 -9.78 -24.67
CA PHE A 276 -16.16 -10.77 -25.14
C PHE A 276 -16.72 -11.66 -26.25
N ASN A 277 -17.99 -12.06 -26.13
CA ASN A 277 -18.68 -12.79 -27.21
C ASN A 277 -18.75 -11.94 -28.48
N LYS A 278 -19.07 -10.64 -28.34
CA LYS A 278 -19.07 -9.71 -29.48
C LYS A 278 -17.68 -9.54 -30.10
N ILE A 279 -16.62 -9.42 -29.31
CA ILE A 279 -15.23 -9.36 -29.81
C ILE A 279 -14.86 -10.64 -30.58
N THR A 280 -15.32 -11.79 -30.09
CA THR A 280 -15.05 -13.10 -30.71
C THR A 280 -15.85 -13.29 -32.00
N GLU A 281 -17.07 -12.76 -32.07
CA GLU A 281 -17.90 -12.76 -33.27
C GLU A 281 -17.36 -11.80 -34.34
N GLU A 282 -17.08 -10.55 -33.96
CA GLU A 282 -16.65 -9.48 -34.88
C GLU A 282 -15.15 -9.53 -35.22
N GLN A 283 -14.37 -10.34 -34.48
CA GLN A 283 -12.91 -10.41 -34.57
C GLN A 283 -12.24 -9.03 -34.44
N ARG A 284 -12.87 -8.13 -33.68
CA ARG A 284 -12.43 -6.74 -33.51
C ARG A 284 -12.41 -6.39 -32.03
N VAL A 285 -11.26 -5.93 -31.55
CA VAL A 285 -11.13 -5.38 -30.19
C VAL A 285 -11.52 -3.90 -30.17
N PRO A 286 -12.01 -3.38 -29.04
CA PRO A 286 -12.23 -1.94 -28.86
C PRO A 286 -10.97 -1.15 -29.17
N GLU A 287 -11.10 0.01 -29.83
CA GLU A 287 -9.95 0.89 -30.13
C GLU A 287 -9.20 1.31 -28.86
N GLN A 288 -9.89 1.40 -27.73
CA GLN A 288 -9.23 1.70 -26.45
C GLN A 288 -8.21 0.62 -26.05
N TRP A 289 -8.41 -0.64 -26.47
CA TRP A 289 -7.49 -1.76 -26.26
C TRP A 289 -6.29 -1.71 -27.22
N THR A 290 -6.17 -0.72 -28.10
CA THR A 290 -4.95 -0.48 -28.87
C THR A 290 -4.09 0.64 -28.26
N LYS A 291 -4.61 1.39 -27.28
CA LYS A 291 -3.94 2.52 -26.63
C LYS A 291 -3.26 2.12 -25.32
N SER A 292 -2.03 2.56 -25.07
CA SER A 292 -1.32 2.28 -23.80
C SER A 292 -0.67 3.55 -23.26
N ASN A 293 -0.70 3.71 -21.92
CA ASN A 293 -0.05 4.82 -21.24
C ASN A 293 1.30 4.35 -20.70
N ILE A 294 2.38 4.86 -21.29
CA ILE A 294 3.74 4.54 -20.85
C ILE A 294 4.22 5.63 -19.89
N ILE A 295 4.47 5.26 -18.63
CA ILE A 295 5.06 6.15 -17.63
C ILE A 295 6.49 5.69 -17.36
N LEU A 296 7.46 6.59 -17.58
CA LEU A 296 8.85 6.33 -17.27
C LEU A 296 9.10 6.51 -15.77
N LEU A 297 9.54 5.44 -15.12
CA LEU A 297 9.90 5.44 -13.70
C LEU A 297 11.40 5.23 -13.52
N TYR A 298 11.98 5.93 -12.54
CA TYR A 298 13.38 5.78 -12.19
C TYR A 298 13.63 4.48 -11.42
N LYS A 299 14.59 3.68 -11.88
CA LYS A 299 15.22 2.63 -11.06
C LYS A 299 16.38 3.22 -10.27
N LYS A 300 16.62 2.70 -9.07
CA LYS A 300 17.80 3.02 -8.26
C LYS A 300 19.07 2.59 -9.01
N GLY A 301 19.94 3.52 -9.38
CA GLY A 301 21.16 3.26 -10.18
C GLY A 301 21.45 4.38 -11.18
N THR A 302 22.41 4.18 -12.09
CA THR A 302 22.88 5.17 -13.07
C THR A 302 21.73 5.82 -13.84
N TYR A 303 21.72 7.16 -13.82
CA TYR A 303 20.50 7.98 -13.92
C TYR A 303 20.18 8.49 -15.34
N GLN A 304 20.94 8.04 -16.34
CA GLN A 304 21.08 8.80 -17.59
C GLN A 304 20.64 8.03 -18.85
N SER A 305 20.51 6.69 -18.85
CA SER A 305 20.15 5.93 -20.05
C SER A 305 18.81 5.17 -19.95
N LEU A 306 18.01 5.17 -21.03
CA LEU A 306 16.74 4.44 -21.13
C LEU A 306 16.91 2.91 -21.01
N ARG A 307 18.11 2.38 -21.32
CA ARG A 307 18.41 0.95 -21.18
C ARG A 307 18.69 0.52 -19.73
N GLN A 308 19.15 1.43 -18.87
CA GLN A 308 19.49 1.15 -17.47
C GLN A 308 18.40 1.56 -16.46
N SER A 309 17.39 2.30 -16.91
CA SER A 309 16.12 2.46 -16.17
C SER A 309 15.37 1.13 -16.12
N GLY A 310 15.75 0.26 -15.20
CA GLY A 310 15.08 -1.02 -15.06
C GLY A 310 13.63 -0.88 -14.57
N PHE A 311 12.74 -1.40 -15.40
CA PHE A 311 11.38 -1.84 -15.17
C PHE A 311 10.89 -1.92 -13.71
N TYR A 312 10.01 -0.98 -13.34
CA TYR A 312 8.75 -1.33 -12.69
C TYR A 312 7.64 -1.12 -13.73
N GLY A 313 7.37 -2.18 -14.49
CA GLY A 313 6.13 -2.40 -15.24
C GLY A 313 5.69 -1.32 -16.23
N THR A 314 6.15 -1.43 -17.48
CA THR A 314 5.21 -1.25 -18.59
C THR A 314 4.24 -2.43 -18.53
N ILE A 315 3.23 -2.34 -17.69
CA ILE A 315 2.08 -3.24 -17.80
C ILE A 315 1.20 -2.55 -18.83
N PRO A 316 0.74 -3.22 -19.90
CA PRO A 316 -0.51 -2.81 -20.53
C PRO A 316 -1.54 -2.81 -19.39
N THR A 317 -1.77 -1.65 -18.76
CA THR A 317 -2.62 -1.51 -17.60
C THR A 317 -4.05 -1.64 -18.08
N ARG A 318 -4.49 -2.86 -18.33
CA ARG A 318 -5.78 -3.10 -18.97
C ARG A 318 -6.40 -4.29 -18.31
N SER A 319 -7.28 -4.00 -17.36
CA SER A 319 -7.94 -5.03 -16.58
C SER A 319 -8.80 -5.94 -17.46
N CYS A 320 -9.50 -5.37 -18.45
CA CYS A 320 -10.34 -6.15 -19.37
C CYS A 320 -9.54 -6.93 -20.41
N ASP A 321 -8.46 -6.37 -20.96
CA ASP A 321 -7.54 -7.12 -21.84
C ASP A 321 -6.87 -8.26 -21.07
N GLU A 322 -6.42 -8.02 -19.83
CA GLU A 322 -5.82 -9.05 -18.97
C GLU A 322 -6.80 -10.20 -18.73
N ILE A 323 -8.08 -9.90 -18.45
CA ILE A 323 -9.13 -10.92 -18.38
C ILE A 323 -9.24 -11.64 -19.73
N TYR A 324 -9.37 -10.94 -20.85
CA TYR A 324 -9.53 -11.55 -22.18
C TYR A 324 -8.37 -12.47 -22.55
N PHE A 325 -7.12 -12.03 -22.35
CA PHE A 325 -5.92 -12.84 -22.61
C PHE A 325 -5.78 -14.04 -21.67
N LEU A 326 -6.04 -13.86 -20.36
CA LEU A 326 -6.00 -14.96 -19.40
C LEU A 326 -7.09 -16.00 -19.68
N SER A 327 -8.26 -15.56 -20.13
CA SER A 327 -9.36 -16.43 -20.54
C SER A 327 -9.02 -17.19 -21.83
N ILE A 328 -8.46 -16.53 -22.86
CA ILE A 328 -8.04 -17.20 -24.11
C ILE A 328 -6.97 -18.23 -23.85
N TYR A 329 -5.97 -17.90 -23.02
CA TYR A 329 -4.88 -18.81 -22.71
C TYR A 329 -5.38 -20.12 -22.05
N GLN A 330 -6.40 -20.02 -21.20
CA GLN A 330 -7.04 -21.19 -20.56
C GLN A 330 -7.87 -22.03 -21.54
N VAL A 331 -8.54 -21.40 -22.51
CA VAL A 331 -9.34 -22.10 -23.53
C VAL A 331 -8.45 -22.78 -24.58
N THR A 332 -7.33 -22.15 -24.95
CA THR A 332 -6.43 -22.62 -26.00
C THR A 332 -5.37 -23.61 -25.53
N ASN A 333 -5.10 -23.70 -24.21
CA ASN A 333 -4.04 -24.54 -23.67
C ASN A 333 -4.52 -25.40 -22.49
N PRO A 334 -5.15 -26.57 -22.74
CA PRO A 334 -5.76 -27.41 -21.70
C PRO A 334 -4.75 -28.37 -21.03
N TYR A 335 -3.54 -27.90 -20.67
CA TYR A 335 -2.59 -28.73 -19.93
C TYR A 335 -2.80 -28.64 -18.40
N PRO A 336 -2.69 -29.76 -17.66
CA PRO A 336 -2.91 -29.80 -16.22
C PRO A 336 -1.84 -29.03 -15.45
N LYS A 337 -2.28 -28.44 -14.33
CA LYS A 337 -1.58 -27.50 -13.43
C LYS A 337 -0.33 -28.03 -12.69
N ASP A 338 0.26 -29.14 -13.12
CA ASP A 338 1.38 -29.78 -12.44
C ASP A 338 2.68 -29.65 -13.22
N TRP A 339 3.19 -28.43 -13.42
CA TRP A 339 4.60 -28.21 -13.70
C TRP A 339 5.17 -27.05 -12.88
N GLY A 340 5.95 -27.48 -11.88
CA GLY A 340 7.02 -26.82 -11.14
C GLY A 340 7.30 -25.34 -11.36
N VAL A 341 7.32 -24.64 -10.22
CA VAL A 341 8.18 -23.50 -9.93
C VAL A 341 9.56 -23.67 -10.58
N ILE A 342 9.92 -22.77 -11.48
CA ILE A 342 11.33 -22.50 -11.81
C ILE A 342 11.57 -21.02 -11.49
N ARG A 343 12.62 -20.80 -10.70
CA ARG A 343 13.04 -19.54 -10.08
C ARG A 343 13.37 -18.43 -11.07
#